data_AF-A0A8J5UV94-F1
#
_entry.id   AF-A0A8J5UV94-F1
#
_cell.length_a   1.000
_cell.length_b   1.000
_cell.length_c   1.000
_cell.angle_alpha   90.00
_cell.angle_beta   90.00
_cell.angle_gamma   90.00
#
_symmetry.space_group_name_H-M   'P 1'
#
loop_
_entity.id
_entity.type
_entity.pdbx_description
1 polymer ?
#
loop_
_entity_poly.entity_id
_entity_poly.type
_entity_poly.pdbx_seq_one_letter_code
_entity_poly.pdbx_strand_id
1 'polypeptide(L)'
;MVTSGFVPSPNSEKIIVVTIVYVLPSKYLSIKPKSTTKLEFLTSICYSEPVALGQYENERKNTERKSIKALKDAVSIQLQEGLLNQHVNTWQSYWNTGFSISDSKAKGAINGHKINSTIYYVLSQIPRGTPNIEKSMSNNEGCYRGHHTLDAINLWKDTSTIDGINSVVKAWIITLEKQGCHHLLAGPSSVQQAIVLSLGGLRFSNQHLDFNIDPQYLHRNYLFRRISYGNITHVNISVTVGNDNRAILSVALDRSDSDYYACDAGCLDSPVLLSQSYTNFPVKLTKPLTSILYITSDYQHMQDLRNALHVHEVEEAPAHDHHVMALHKHGHQLGGLPTFFWVSICFLIIVFHMFLCKLIFTEYYGRQDRQRGRYNKP
;
A
#
# COMPACT_ATOMS: atom_id res chain seq x y z
N MET A 1 -26.93 28.84 9.78
CA MET A 1 -28.14 28.59 8.97
C MET A 1 -28.42 27.09 8.97
N VAL A 2 -29.68 26.69 8.93
CA VAL A 2 -30.09 25.28 8.90
C VAL A 2 -30.90 25.06 7.62
N THR A 3 -30.53 24.06 6.83
CA THR A 3 -31.26 23.65 5.63
C THR A 3 -31.52 22.16 5.73
N SER A 4 -32.79 21.77 5.64
CA SER A 4 -33.22 20.36 5.73
C SER A 4 -34.02 20.00 4.49
N GLY A 5 -33.85 18.77 4.01
CA GLY A 5 -34.54 18.22 2.85
C GLY A 5 -34.53 16.70 2.89
N PHE A 6 -34.89 16.06 1.78
CA PHE A 6 -34.78 14.62 1.63
C PHE A 6 -34.31 14.23 0.23
N VAL A 7 -33.70 13.06 0.13
CA VAL A 7 -33.25 12.45 -1.13
C VAL A 7 -33.90 11.07 -1.25
N PRO A 8 -34.39 10.66 -2.43
CA PRO A 8 -34.92 9.31 -2.63
C PRO A 8 -33.81 8.26 -2.46
N SER A 9 -34.13 7.17 -1.77
CA SER A 9 -33.20 6.05 -1.61
C SER A 9 -33.13 5.23 -2.91
N PRO A 10 -31.93 4.85 -3.39
CA PRO A 10 -31.80 4.01 -4.57
C PRO A 10 -32.51 2.67 -4.35
N ASN A 11 -33.35 2.25 -5.31
CA ASN A 11 -34.07 0.97 -5.28
C ASN A 11 -35.08 0.81 -4.12
N SER A 12 -35.61 1.91 -3.56
CA SER A 12 -36.66 1.87 -2.54
C SER A 12 -37.61 3.06 -2.65
N GLU A 13 -38.87 2.91 -2.24
CA GLU A 13 -39.81 4.03 -2.04
C GLU A 13 -39.50 4.87 -0.78
N LYS A 14 -38.44 4.52 -0.06
CA LYS A 14 -37.98 5.23 1.13
C LYS A 14 -37.19 6.49 0.77
N ILE A 15 -37.18 7.42 1.71
CA ILE A 15 -36.42 8.67 1.63
C ILE A 15 -35.32 8.71 2.69
N ILE A 16 -34.25 9.44 2.40
CA ILE A 16 -33.17 9.77 3.33
C ILE A 16 -33.32 11.25 3.67
N VAL A 17 -33.60 11.56 4.93
CA VAL A 17 -33.72 12.95 5.40
C VAL A 17 -32.31 13.49 5.65
N VAL A 18 -32.00 14.67 5.12
CA VAL A 18 -30.67 15.28 5.23
C VAL A 18 -30.82 16.69 5.80
N THR A 19 -30.02 17.02 6.81
CA THR A 19 -29.89 18.36 7.34
C THR A 19 -28.44 18.83 7.25
N ILE A 20 -28.27 20.07 6.78
CA ILE A 20 -26.99 20.77 6.69
C ILE A 20 -27.07 22.02 7.56
N VAL A 21 -26.12 22.18 8.47
CA VAL A 21 -25.94 23.37 9.29
C VAL A 21 -24.61 24.01 8.95
N TYR A 22 -24.63 25.25 8.48
CA TYR A 22 -23.45 25.95 7.98
C TYR A 22 -23.50 27.44 8.33
N VAL A 23 -22.32 28.07 8.28
CA VAL A 23 -22.15 29.51 8.48
C VAL A 23 -22.22 30.21 7.13
N LEU A 24 -23.02 31.28 7.04
CA LEU A 24 -23.09 32.10 5.83
C LEU A 24 -21.91 33.09 5.85
N PRO A 25 -21.03 33.10 4.83
CA PRO A 25 -19.95 34.08 4.76
C PRO A 25 -20.50 35.51 4.61
N SER A 26 -19.79 36.49 5.19
CA SER A 26 -20.08 37.90 4.95
C SER A 26 -19.89 38.23 3.47
N LYS A 27 -20.81 39.04 2.92
CA LYS A 27 -20.73 39.50 1.51
C LYS A 27 -19.58 40.49 1.28
N TYR A 28 -19.13 41.17 2.33
CA TYR A 28 -18.08 42.17 2.27
C TYR A 28 -17.04 41.91 3.36
N LEU A 29 -15.76 42.03 3.00
CA LEU A 29 -14.63 41.89 3.90
C LEU A 29 -13.68 43.08 3.69
N SER A 30 -13.42 43.85 4.74
CA SER A 30 -12.44 44.94 4.71
C SER A 30 -11.11 44.45 5.26
N ILE A 31 -10.05 44.50 4.44
CA ILE A 31 -8.71 44.02 4.79
C ILE A 31 -7.79 45.24 4.90
N LYS A 32 -7.07 45.37 6.02
CA LYS A 32 -6.14 46.48 6.21
C LYS A 32 -4.83 46.24 5.44
N PRO A 33 -4.11 47.29 5.01
CA PRO A 33 -2.79 47.15 4.41
C PRO A 33 -1.85 46.34 5.31
N LYS A 34 -1.11 45.40 4.72
CA LYS A 34 -0.17 44.50 5.42
C LYS A 34 -0.82 43.65 6.53
N SER A 35 -2.11 43.37 6.45
CA SER A 35 -2.80 42.48 7.40
C SER A 35 -3.27 41.19 6.74
N THR A 36 -3.38 40.13 7.55
CA THR A 36 -3.94 38.84 7.14
C THR A 36 -5.25 38.62 7.90
N THR A 37 -6.31 38.22 7.19
CA THR A 37 -7.58 37.81 7.80
C THR A 37 -7.84 36.36 7.47
N LYS A 38 -8.14 35.55 8.49
CA LYS A 38 -8.49 34.13 8.37
C LYS A 38 -9.97 33.97 8.63
N LEU A 39 -10.69 33.31 7.72
CA LEU A 39 -12.09 32.93 7.91
C LEU A 39 -12.17 31.41 7.98
N GLU A 40 -12.88 30.89 8.98
CA GLU A 40 -13.10 29.47 9.17
C GLU A 40 -14.60 29.17 9.09
N PHE A 41 -14.97 28.21 8.25
CA PHE A 41 -16.36 27.82 8.03
C PHE A 41 -16.57 26.39 8.48
N LEU A 42 -17.26 26.24 9.60
CA LEU A 42 -17.64 24.92 10.10
C LEU A 42 -19.02 24.56 9.57
N THR A 43 -19.13 23.33 9.06
CA THR A 43 -20.37 22.77 8.52
C THR A 43 -20.61 21.41 9.15
N SER A 44 -21.86 21.14 9.52
CA SER A 44 -22.31 19.82 9.97
C SER A 44 -23.35 19.30 9.00
N ILE A 45 -23.24 18.02 8.65
CA ILE A 45 -24.20 17.30 7.83
C ILE A 45 -24.65 16.09 8.63
N CYS A 46 -25.95 15.90 8.82
CA CYS A 46 -26.50 14.66 9.35
C CYS A 46 -27.60 14.15 8.44
N TYR A 47 -27.69 12.84 8.32
CA TYR A 47 -28.72 12.17 7.54
C TYR A 47 -29.32 11.02 8.32
N SER A 48 -30.56 10.64 7.98
CA SER A 48 -31.25 9.50 8.55
C SER A 48 -30.91 8.21 7.80
N GLU A 49 -31.21 7.06 8.42
CA GLU A 49 -31.42 5.83 7.66
C GLU A 49 -32.63 5.98 6.70
N PRO A 50 -32.80 5.10 5.69
CA PRO A 50 -33.96 5.15 4.81
C PRO A 50 -35.27 4.96 5.58
N VAL A 51 -36.14 5.97 5.52
CA VAL A 51 -37.45 6.02 6.21
C VAL A 51 -38.62 6.19 5.25
N ALA A 52 -39.83 5.84 5.69
CA ALA A 52 -41.04 6.09 4.91
C ALA A 52 -41.36 7.59 4.87
N LEU A 53 -42.00 8.06 3.79
CA LEU A 53 -42.33 9.49 3.61
C LEU A 53 -43.15 10.08 4.77
N GLY A 54 -44.05 9.29 5.37
CA GLY A 54 -44.84 9.73 6.53
C GLY A 54 -44.03 10.02 7.80
N GLN A 55 -42.78 9.55 7.89
CA GLN A 55 -41.88 9.78 9.03
C GLN A 55 -40.99 11.03 8.83
N TYR A 56 -41.10 11.71 7.68
CA TYR A 56 -40.26 12.85 7.31
C TYR A 56 -40.18 13.92 8.40
N GLU A 57 -41.32 14.39 8.91
CA GLU A 57 -41.35 15.50 9.88
C GLU A 57 -40.68 15.15 11.22
N ASN A 58 -40.78 13.89 11.65
CA ASN A 58 -40.14 13.42 12.87
C ASN A 58 -38.63 13.29 12.68
N GLU A 59 -38.20 12.67 11.58
CA GLU A 59 -36.77 12.53 11.30
C GLU A 59 -36.10 13.86 10.97
N ARG A 60 -36.80 14.79 10.31
CA ARG A 60 -36.30 16.15 10.07
C ARG A 60 -35.93 16.85 11.36
N LYS A 61 -36.82 16.81 12.37
CA LYS A 61 -36.55 17.42 13.69
C LYS A 61 -35.39 16.72 14.40
N ASN A 62 -35.27 15.40 14.22
CA ASN A 62 -34.19 14.59 14.78
C ASN A 62 -32.83 14.96 14.15
N THR A 63 -32.73 14.97 12.81
CA THR A 63 -31.52 15.34 12.07
C THR A 63 -31.13 16.78 12.33
N GLU A 64 -32.09 17.72 12.40
CA GLU A 64 -31.82 19.11 12.78
C GLU A 64 -31.17 19.24 14.15
N ARG A 65 -31.73 18.59 15.17
CA ARG A 65 -31.12 18.58 16.51
C ARG A 65 -29.72 17.98 16.49
N LYS A 66 -29.53 16.85 15.80
CA LYS A 66 -28.23 16.19 15.68
C LYS A 66 -27.18 17.07 14.99
N SER A 67 -27.52 17.70 13.86
CA SER A 67 -26.58 18.57 13.13
C SER A 67 -26.24 19.84 13.91
N ILE A 68 -27.20 20.45 14.59
CA ILE A 68 -26.92 21.63 15.44
C ILE A 68 -26.00 21.24 16.60
N LYS A 69 -26.26 20.09 17.25
CA LYS A 69 -25.40 19.58 18.31
C LYS A 69 -23.98 19.31 17.79
N ALA A 70 -23.85 18.58 16.68
CA ALA A 70 -22.56 18.25 16.09
C ALA A 70 -21.77 19.51 15.69
N LEU A 71 -22.41 20.57 15.18
CA LEU A 71 -21.74 21.84 14.91
C LEU A 71 -21.26 22.53 16.19
N LYS A 72 -22.07 22.53 17.26
CA LYS A 72 -21.66 23.08 18.57
C LYS A 72 -20.45 22.32 19.12
N ASP A 73 -20.49 20.99 19.08
CA ASP A 73 -19.40 20.12 19.52
C ASP A 73 -18.14 20.40 18.69
N ALA A 74 -18.26 20.55 17.37
CA ALA A 74 -17.14 20.90 16.49
C ALA A 74 -16.52 22.28 16.80
N VAL A 75 -17.34 23.28 17.13
CA VAL A 75 -16.87 24.60 17.57
C VAL A 75 -16.10 24.47 18.89
N SER A 76 -16.61 23.70 19.84
CA SER A 76 -15.93 23.45 21.12
C SER A 76 -14.58 22.77 20.93
N ILE A 77 -14.50 21.74 20.07
CA ILE A 77 -13.24 21.05 19.74
C ILE A 77 -12.25 22.00 19.05
N GLN A 78 -12.74 22.82 18.10
CA GLN A 78 -11.92 23.79 17.39
C GLN A 78 -11.26 24.80 18.33
N LEU A 79 -11.95 25.21 19.40
CA LEU A 79 -11.42 26.14 20.41
C LEU A 79 -10.41 25.51 21.37
N GLN A 80 -10.54 24.21 21.66
CA GLN A 80 -9.70 23.52 22.65
C GLN A 80 -8.43 22.90 22.04
N GLU A 81 -8.61 22.06 21.02
CA GLU A 81 -7.53 21.22 20.46
C GLU A 81 -7.25 21.52 18.98
N GLY A 82 -8.26 22.04 18.27
CA GLY A 82 -8.23 22.25 16.82
C GLY A 82 -8.63 20.99 16.05
N LEU A 83 -9.65 21.10 15.20
CA LEU A 83 -10.18 19.98 14.41
C LEU A 83 -9.11 19.35 13.49
N LEU A 84 -8.20 20.17 12.96
CA LEU A 84 -7.09 19.70 12.13
C LEU A 84 -6.15 18.79 12.94
N ASN A 85 -5.80 19.16 14.16
CA ASN A 85 -4.91 18.36 15.01
C ASN A 85 -5.58 17.03 15.35
N GLN A 86 -6.87 17.06 15.72
CA GLN A 86 -7.64 15.84 15.99
C GLN A 86 -7.70 14.93 14.75
N HIS A 87 -7.88 15.49 13.56
CA HIS A 87 -7.88 14.77 12.29
C HIS A 87 -6.51 14.13 12.01
N VAL A 88 -5.42 14.91 12.14
CA VAL A 88 -4.05 14.43 11.93
C VAL A 88 -3.71 13.33 12.92
N ASN A 89 -4.00 13.50 14.21
CA ASN A 89 -3.75 12.49 15.24
C ASN A 89 -4.54 11.20 14.99
N THR A 90 -5.79 11.32 14.53
CA THR A 90 -6.61 10.17 14.13
C THR A 90 -5.98 9.43 12.95
N TRP A 91 -5.51 10.14 11.92
CA TRP A 91 -4.84 9.49 10.80
C TRP A 91 -3.51 8.86 11.20
N GLN A 92 -2.72 9.54 12.02
CA GLN A 92 -1.47 8.97 12.54
C GLN A 92 -1.70 7.65 13.27
N SER A 93 -2.81 7.52 14.02
CA SER A 93 -3.12 6.25 14.69
C SER A 93 -3.44 5.13 13.70
N TYR A 94 -4.13 5.43 12.59
CA TYR A 94 -4.40 4.47 11.52
C TYR A 94 -3.12 4.04 10.79
N TRP A 95 -2.14 4.94 10.63
CA TRP A 95 -0.88 4.68 9.92
C TRP A 95 0.20 3.98 10.75
N ASN A 96 -0.07 3.67 12.02
CA ASN A 96 0.85 2.93 12.89
C ASN A 96 1.28 1.61 12.25
N THR A 97 0.31 0.80 11.84
CA THR A 97 0.53 -0.40 11.01
C THR A 97 0.66 0.03 9.55
N GLY A 98 1.58 -0.60 8.82
CA GLY A 98 1.70 -0.28 7.40
C GLY A 98 2.71 -1.12 6.65
N PHE A 99 2.80 -0.80 5.37
CA PHE A 99 3.66 -1.47 4.42
C PHE A 99 4.46 -0.41 3.64
N SER A 100 5.74 -0.69 3.45
CA SER A 100 6.62 0.10 2.58
C SER A 100 7.32 -0.83 1.59
N ILE A 101 7.53 -0.33 0.38
CA ILE A 101 8.16 -1.07 -0.72
C ILE A 101 9.19 -0.16 -1.39
N SER A 102 10.37 -0.69 -1.73
CA SER A 102 11.38 0.09 -2.46
C SER A 102 10.87 0.48 -3.85
N ASP A 103 11.11 1.73 -4.26
CA ASP A 103 10.66 2.22 -5.56
C ASP A 103 11.19 1.38 -6.73
N SER A 104 10.30 1.16 -7.69
CA SER A 104 10.57 0.44 -8.92
C SER A 104 10.34 1.32 -10.13
N LYS A 105 11.28 1.25 -11.08
CA LYS A 105 11.19 1.89 -12.39
C LYS A 105 10.59 0.99 -13.46
N ALA A 106 10.25 -0.26 -13.12
CA ALA A 106 9.63 -1.19 -14.05
C ALA A 106 8.26 -0.66 -14.50
N LYS A 107 7.94 -0.81 -15.79
CA LYS A 107 6.68 -0.34 -16.35
C LYS A 107 5.50 -1.07 -15.68
N GLY A 108 4.55 -0.30 -15.15
CA GLY A 108 3.36 -0.85 -14.48
C GLY A 108 3.60 -1.33 -13.05
N ALA A 109 4.83 -1.22 -12.52
CA ALA A 109 5.10 -1.59 -11.13
C ALA A 109 4.43 -0.60 -10.17
N ILE A 110 3.83 -1.16 -9.12
CA ILE A 110 3.20 -0.39 -8.05
C ILE A 110 4.27 0.12 -7.09
N ASN A 111 4.18 1.40 -6.74
CA ASN A 111 5.11 2.10 -5.86
C ASN A 111 4.39 2.70 -4.65
N GLY A 112 5.17 3.14 -3.66
CA GLY A 112 4.64 3.59 -2.37
C GLY A 112 3.56 4.67 -2.47
N HIS A 113 3.66 5.61 -3.41
CA HIS A 113 2.64 6.64 -3.60
C HIS A 113 1.26 6.07 -3.99
N LYS A 114 1.22 5.06 -4.88
CA LYS A 114 -0.02 4.43 -5.33
C LYS A 114 -0.61 3.57 -4.22
N ILE A 115 0.23 2.88 -3.46
CA ILE A 115 -0.19 2.11 -2.27
C ILE A 115 -0.81 3.05 -1.24
N ASN A 116 -0.09 4.10 -0.83
CA ASN A 116 -0.54 5.02 0.21
C ASN A 116 -1.82 5.77 -0.18
N SER A 117 -1.92 6.25 -1.42
CA SER A 117 -3.14 6.93 -1.91
C SER A 117 -4.33 5.97 -1.98
N THR A 118 -4.14 4.75 -2.46
CA THR A 118 -5.20 3.74 -2.53
C THR A 118 -5.70 3.37 -1.13
N ILE A 119 -4.77 3.08 -0.21
CA ILE A 119 -5.10 2.79 1.19
C ILE A 119 -5.84 3.97 1.83
N TYR A 120 -5.37 5.20 1.62
CA TYR A 120 -6.06 6.40 2.11
C TYR A 120 -7.52 6.46 1.66
N TYR A 121 -7.79 6.18 0.39
CA TYR A 121 -9.16 6.15 -0.12
C TYR A 121 -10.00 5.03 0.50
N VAL A 122 -9.43 3.83 0.63
CA VAL A 122 -10.11 2.70 1.27
C VAL A 122 -10.48 3.05 2.71
N LEU A 123 -9.51 3.49 3.52
CA LEU A 123 -9.72 3.83 4.93
C LEU A 123 -10.69 5.00 5.12
N SER A 124 -10.70 5.98 4.21
CA SER A 124 -11.61 7.13 4.28
C SER A 124 -13.08 6.75 4.06
N GLN A 125 -13.35 5.59 3.45
CA GLN A 125 -14.72 5.09 3.22
C GLN A 125 -15.16 4.05 4.26
N ILE A 126 -14.28 3.68 5.18
CA ILE A 126 -14.63 2.80 6.29
C ILE A 126 -15.22 3.64 7.42
N PRO A 127 -16.44 3.34 7.89
CA PRO A 127 -16.99 4.04 9.03
C PRO A 127 -16.10 3.83 10.26
N ARG A 128 -16.00 4.86 11.11
CA ARG A 128 -15.30 4.76 12.38
C ARG A 128 -16.02 3.69 13.21
N GLY A 129 -15.35 2.57 13.48
CA GLY A 129 -15.91 1.47 14.26
C GLY A 129 -16.40 1.94 15.62
N THR A 130 -17.46 1.34 16.13
CA THR A 130 -17.85 1.59 17.53
C THR A 130 -16.76 1.04 18.45
N PRO A 131 -16.29 1.79 19.47
CA PRO A 131 -15.11 1.44 20.27
C PRO A 131 -15.19 0.09 20.99
N ASN A 132 -16.39 -0.49 21.17
CA ASN A 132 -16.55 -1.82 21.76
C ASN A 132 -16.22 -2.98 20.80
N ILE A 133 -16.26 -2.77 19.48
CA ILE A 133 -15.93 -3.81 18.48
C ILE A 133 -14.41 -3.86 18.24
N GLU A 134 -13.71 -2.73 18.38
CA GLU A 134 -12.25 -2.70 18.33
C GLU A 134 -11.60 -3.53 19.47
N LYS A 135 -12.34 -3.80 20.55
CA LYS A 135 -11.87 -4.63 21.67
C LYS A 135 -12.10 -6.14 21.46
N SER A 136 -12.89 -6.55 20.46
CA SER A 136 -13.06 -7.97 20.08
C SER A 136 -12.07 -8.40 18.98
N MET A 137 -11.05 -7.59 18.70
CA MET A 137 -10.03 -7.79 17.67
C MET A 137 -8.95 -8.82 18.03
N SER A 138 -9.15 -9.61 19.08
CA SER A 138 -8.16 -10.63 19.49
C SER A 138 -8.15 -11.86 18.59
N ASN A 139 -9.14 -12.04 17.70
CA ASN A 139 -9.20 -13.15 16.76
C ASN A 139 -8.98 -12.68 15.31
N ASN A 140 -7.72 -12.37 14.98
CA ASN A 140 -7.26 -12.19 13.58
C ASN A 140 -7.16 -13.52 12.81
N GLU A 141 -7.53 -14.62 13.45
CA GLU A 141 -7.41 -15.96 12.93
C GLU A 141 -8.18 -16.15 11.62
N GLY A 142 -7.51 -16.71 10.63
CA GLY A 142 -8.09 -17.01 9.34
C GLY A 142 -8.34 -15.81 8.44
N CYS A 143 -7.96 -14.58 8.83
CA CYS A 143 -7.95 -13.46 7.89
C CYS A 143 -6.85 -13.66 6.84
N TYR A 144 -7.29 -13.53 5.59
CA TYR A 144 -6.52 -13.60 4.37
C TYR A 144 -5.95 -14.98 4.05
N ARG A 145 -6.73 -15.76 3.29
CA ARG A 145 -6.36 -17.11 2.81
C ARG A 145 -5.98 -17.15 1.32
N GLY A 146 -5.74 -15.99 0.71
CA GLY A 146 -5.40 -15.85 -0.71
C GLY A 146 -3.91 -15.62 -0.96
N HIS A 147 -3.54 -15.50 -2.23
CA HIS A 147 -2.20 -15.06 -2.66
C HIS A 147 -1.99 -13.57 -2.37
N HIS A 148 -0.75 -13.10 -2.30
CA HIS A 148 -0.45 -11.68 -2.07
C HIS A 148 -1.17 -10.73 -3.05
N THR A 149 -1.57 -9.54 -2.60
CA THR A 149 -2.36 -8.58 -3.39
C THR A 149 -1.53 -7.61 -4.23
N LEU A 150 -0.20 -7.62 -4.12
CA LEU A 150 0.66 -6.66 -4.83
C LEU A 150 0.46 -6.68 -6.34
N ASP A 151 0.25 -7.84 -6.95
CA ASP A 151 0.09 -7.98 -8.40
C ASP A 151 -1.39 -8.01 -8.84
N ALA A 152 -2.33 -7.79 -7.91
CA ALA A 152 -3.75 -7.82 -8.20
C ALA A 152 -4.22 -6.54 -8.91
N ILE A 153 -4.13 -6.51 -10.24
CA ILE A 153 -4.43 -5.33 -11.10
C ILE A 153 -5.75 -4.62 -10.72
N ASN A 154 -6.79 -5.37 -10.39
CA ASN A 154 -8.10 -4.82 -10.04
C ASN A 154 -8.11 -3.95 -8.78
N LEU A 155 -7.18 -4.20 -7.86
CA LEU A 155 -7.04 -3.46 -6.60
C LEU A 155 -6.27 -2.14 -6.75
N TRP A 156 -5.59 -1.95 -7.89
CA TRP A 156 -4.67 -0.83 -8.11
C TRP A 156 -5.05 0.01 -9.33
N LYS A 157 -6.33 -0.06 -9.76
CA LYS A 157 -6.88 0.72 -10.87
C LYS A 157 -6.74 2.23 -10.66
N ASP A 158 -6.96 3.00 -11.73
CA ASP A 158 -6.88 4.45 -11.67
C ASP A 158 -7.86 5.05 -10.66
N THR A 159 -7.39 6.08 -9.95
CA THR A 159 -8.10 6.75 -8.86
C THR A 159 -8.27 8.25 -9.14
N SER A 160 -8.19 8.65 -10.41
CA SER A 160 -8.31 10.06 -10.82
C SER A 160 -9.76 10.56 -10.86
N THR A 161 -10.75 9.65 -10.83
CA THR A 161 -12.18 9.96 -10.79
C THR A 161 -12.84 9.37 -9.54
N ILE A 162 -13.95 9.97 -9.11
CA ILE A 162 -14.75 9.49 -7.96
C ILE A 162 -15.26 8.06 -8.22
N ASP A 163 -15.72 7.78 -9.44
CA ASP A 163 -16.18 6.43 -9.81
C ASP A 163 -15.04 5.41 -9.79
N GLY A 164 -13.84 5.80 -10.25
CA GLY A 164 -12.63 4.99 -10.15
C GLY A 164 -12.29 4.67 -8.69
N ILE A 165 -12.31 5.69 -7.82
CA ILE A 165 -12.10 5.51 -6.37
C ILE A 165 -13.14 4.53 -5.80
N ASN A 166 -14.43 4.75 -6.03
CA ASN A 166 -15.49 3.89 -5.51
C ASN A 166 -15.37 2.45 -6.01
N SER A 167 -14.97 2.25 -7.27
CA SER A 167 -14.72 0.91 -7.82
C SER A 167 -13.54 0.22 -7.15
N VAL A 168 -12.44 0.94 -6.92
CA VAL A 168 -11.23 0.42 -6.26
C VAL A 168 -11.54 0.05 -4.82
N VAL A 169 -12.20 0.95 -4.07
CA VAL A 169 -12.58 0.68 -2.68
C VAL A 169 -13.49 -0.53 -2.60
N LYS A 170 -14.53 -0.61 -3.45
CA LYS A 170 -15.42 -1.77 -3.51
C LYS A 170 -14.66 -3.07 -3.78
N ALA A 171 -13.68 -3.05 -4.70
CA ALA A 171 -12.86 -4.23 -4.99
C ALA A 171 -12.02 -4.67 -3.79
N TRP A 172 -11.43 -3.71 -3.05
CA TRP A 172 -10.69 -3.99 -1.81
C TRP A 172 -11.58 -4.63 -0.74
N ILE A 173 -12.72 -4.02 -0.44
CA ILE A 173 -13.62 -4.52 0.61
C ILE A 173 -14.11 -5.93 0.28
N ILE A 174 -14.56 -6.17 -0.96
CA ILE A 174 -14.98 -7.50 -1.41
C ILE A 174 -13.83 -8.50 -1.30
N THR A 175 -12.61 -8.13 -1.71
CA THR A 175 -11.46 -9.03 -1.66
C THR A 175 -11.15 -9.43 -0.22
N LEU A 176 -11.07 -8.47 0.70
CA LEU A 176 -10.81 -8.76 2.12
C LEU A 176 -11.92 -9.61 2.74
N GLU A 177 -13.19 -9.30 2.45
CA GLU A 177 -14.34 -10.06 2.95
C GLU A 177 -14.30 -11.52 2.46
N LYS A 178 -14.12 -11.73 1.15
CA LYS A 178 -14.08 -13.06 0.54
C LYS A 178 -12.85 -13.88 0.95
N GLN A 179 -11.77 -13.22 1.37
CA GLN A 179 -10.56 -13.87 1.86
C GLN A 179 -10.56 -14.07 3.39
N GLY A 180 -11.71 -13.92 4.06
CA GLY A 180 -11.89 -14.29 5.47
C GLY A 180 -11.67 -13.14 6.46
N CYS A 181 -11.39 -11.92 6.01
CA CYS A 181 -11.11 -10.77 6.89
C CYS A 181 -12.37 -9.99 7.34
N HIS A 182 -13.56 -10.61 7.27
CA HIS A 182 -14.83 -10.02 7.67
C HIS A 182 -14.81 -9.35 9.06
N HIS A 183 -14.16 -9.97 10.06
CA HIS A 183 -14.01 -9.38 11.40
C HIS A 183 -13.14 -8.11 11.43
N LEU A 184 -12.22 -7.97 10.47
CA LEU A 184 -11.34 -6.81 10.35
C LEU A 184 -11.94 -5.67 9.50
N LEU A 185 -13.19 -5.79 9.07
CA LEU A 185 -13.91 -4.69 8.39
C LEU A 185 -14.60 -3.73 9.38
N ALA A 186 -14.44 -3.95 10.69
CA ALA A 186 -15.13 -3.19 11.73
C ALA A 186 -14.63 -1.74 11.93
N GLY A 187 -13.45 -1.38 11.42
CA GLY A 187 -12.93 -0.03 11.54
C GLY A 187 -11.63 0.21 10.74
N PRO A 188 -11.21 1.47 10.54
CA PRO A 188 -10.10 1.79 9.66
C PRO A 188 -8.77 1.12 10.06
N SER A 189 -8.42 1.09 11.35
CA SER A 189 -7.21 0.41 11.83
C SER A 189 -7.21 -1.09 11.54
N SER A 190 -8.39 -1.73 11.67
CA SER A 190 -8.56 -3.16 11.39
C SER A 190 -8.41 -3.45 9.90
N VAL A 191 -9.02 -2.60 9.06
CA VAL A 191 -8.92 -2.71 7.60
C VAL A 191 -7.47 -2.48 7.16
N GLN A 192 -6.76 -1.55 7.78
CA GLN A 192 -5.33 -1.33 7.53
C GLN A 192 -4.50 -2.59 7.81
N GLN A 193 -4.73 -3.23 8.96
CA GLN A 193 -4.08 -4.50 9.30
C GLN A 193 -4.41 -5.58 8.25
N ALA A 194 -5.68 -5.73 7.85
CA ALA A 194 -6.10 -6.71 6.84
C ALA A 194 -5.44 -6.46 5.47
N ILE A 195 -5.30 -5.19 5.06
CA ILE A 195 -4.58 -4.82 3.84
C ILE A 195 -3.11 -5.22 3.96
N VAL A 196 -2.43 -4.87 5.06
CA VAL A 196 -1.01 -5.20 5.27
C VAL A 196 -0.79 -6.72 5.25
N LEU A 197 -1.68 -7.49 5.88
CA LEU A 197 -1.65 -8.95 5.82
C LEU A 197 -1.79 -9.45 4.37
N SER A 198 -2.74 -8.90 3.62
CA SER A 198 -2.99 -9.26 2.23
C SER A 198 -1.80 -8.98 1.29
N LEU A 199 -1.02 -7.92 1.56
CA LEU A 199 0.10 -7.52 0.71
C LEU A 199 1.26 -8.52 0.78
N GLY A 200 1.44 -9.18 1.92
CA GLY A 200 2.46 -10.20 2.12
C GLY A 200 1.94 -11.64 2.03
N GLY A 201 0.63 -11.87 1.87
CA GLY A 201 0.09 -13.21 2.12
C GLY A 201 0.36 -13.67 3.56
N LEU A 202 0.41 -12.73 4.50
CA LEU A 202 0.55 -13.01 5.92
C LEU A 202 -0.80 -13.45 6.48
N ARG A 203 -0.79 -14.48 7.32
CA ARG A 203 -2.01 -15.06 7.88
C ARG A 203 -1.79 -15.47 9.33
N PHE A 204 -2.84 -15.36 10.15
CA PHE A 204 -2.85 -15.97 11.47
C PHE A 204 -3.55 -17.32 11.40
N SER A 205 -2.86 -18.38 11.81
CA SER A 205 -3.32 -19.77 11.73
C SER A 205 -3.15 -20.48 13.07
N ASN A 206 -4.26 -20.81 13.74
CA ASN A 206 -4.37 -21.70 14.93
C ASN A 206 -3.51 -21.38 16.17
N GLN A 207 -2.49 -20.51 16.08
CA GLN A 207 -1.58 -20.03 17.16
C GLN A 207 -0.31 -19.33 16.63
N HIS A 208 -0.11 -19.21 15.32
CA HIS A 208 1.08 -18.59 14.73
C HIS A 208 0.73 -17.60 13.61
N LEU A 209 1.64 -16.67 13.33
CA LEU A 209 1.66 -15.84 12.14
C LEU A 209 2.54 -16.52 11.09
N ASP A 210 1.96 -16.79 9.92
CA ASP A 210 2.65 -17.37 8.78
C ASP A 210 2.82 -16.36 7.64
N PHE A 211 4.04 -16.23 7.11
CA PHE A 211 4.33 -15.43 5.91
C PHE A 211 4.32 -16.35 4.69
N ASN A 212 3.20 -16.38 3.97
CA ASN A 212 2.99 -17.30 2.86
C ASN A 212 3.06 -16.57 1.52
N ILE A 213 4.29 -16.21 1.12
CA ILE A 213 4.57 -15.66 -0.20
C ILE A 213 5.60 -16.54 -0.91
N ASP A 214 5.39 -16.76 -2.20
CA ASP A 214 6.39 -17.45 -3.01
C ASP A 214 7.64 -16.56 -3.12
N PRO A 215 8.84 -17.10 -2.79
CA PRO A 215 10.10 -16.39 -2.90
C PRO A 215 10.31 -15.66 -4.22
N GLN A 216 9.75 -16.11 -5.35
CA GLN A 216 9.88 -15.42 -6.65
C GLN A 216 9.38 -13.96 -6.63
N TYR A 217 8.46 -13.62 -5.72
CA TYR A 217 7.91 -12.27 -5.58
C TYR A 217 8.74 -11.38 -4.64
N LEU A 218 9.80 -11.88 -4.02
CA LEU A 218 10.66 -11.13 -3.09
C LEU A 218 11.79 -10.34 -3.78
N HIS A 219 11.54 -9.89 -5.01
CA HIS A 219 12.51 -9.19 -5.85
C HIS A 219 12.69 -7.70 -5.53
N ARG A 220 12.07 -7.22 -4.43
CA ARG A 220 12.10 -5.83 -3.96
C ARG A 220 12.18 -5.80 -2.43
N ASN A 221 12.66 -4.69 -1.88
CA ASN A 221 12.71 -4.54 -0.43
C ASN A 221 11.33 -4.21 0.10
N TYR A 222 10.88 -4.97 1.09
CA TYR A 222 9.60 -4.79 1.78
C TYR A 222 9.81 -4.48 3.25
N LEU A 223 8.92 -3.69 3.82
CA LEU A 223 8.86 -3.45 5.26
C LEU A 223 7.41 -3.46 5.70
N PHE A 224 7.05 -4.49 6.48
CA PHE A 224 5.80 -4.58 7.21
C PHE A 224 6.05 -4.07 8.62
N ARG A 225 5.42 -2.95 8.98
CA ARG A 225 5.59 -2.31 10.29
C ARG A 225 4.37 -2.59 11.16
N ARG A 226 4.63 -2.85 12.44
CA ARG A 226 3.64 -2.94 13.51
C ARG A 226 2.45 -3.82 13.16
N ILE A 227 2.72 -5.02 12.65
CA ILE A 227 1.70 -6.05 12.49
C ILE A 227 1.21 -6.40 13.90
N SER A 228 -0.07 -6.15 14.18
CA SER A 228 -0.67 -6.49 15.47
C SER A 228 -0.79 -8.01 15.61
N TYR A 229 -0.04 -8.56 16.57
CA TYR A 229 -0.11 -9.95 16.99
C TYR A 229 -0.76 -9.96 18.39
N GLY A 230 -2.04 -10.30 18.45
CA GLY A 230 -2.81 -10.12 19.68
C GLY A 230 -2.97 -8.65 20.06
N ASN A 231 -3.12 -8.37 21.36
CA ASN A 231 -3.51 -7.03 21.82
C ASN A 231 -2.32 -6.07 22.02
N ILE A 232 -1.16 -6.59 22.46
CA ILE A 232 -0.01 -5.77 22.87
C ILE A 232 1.16 -5.94 21.90
N THR A 233 1.35 -7.15 21.39
CA THR A 233 2.53 -7.47 20.59
C THR A 233 2.43 -6.90 19.17
N HIS A 234 3.53 -6.28 18.74
CA HIS A 234 3.68 -5.71 17.41
C HIS A 234 4.94 -6.25 16.76
N VAL A 235 4.77 -6.88 15.59
CA VAL A 235 5.86 -7.50 14.84
C VAL A 235 6.24 -6.64 13.64
N ASN A 236 7.53 -6.46 13.43
CA ASN A 236 8.10 -5.86 12.23
C ASN A 236 8.78 -6.96 11.41
N ILE A 237 8.46 -7.02 10.13
CA ILE A 237 9.06 -7.97 9.19
C ILE A 237 9.61 -7.14 8.03
N SER A 238 10.89 -7.28 7.72
CA SER A 238 11.50 -6.72 6.53
C SER A 238 11.96 -7.83 5.60
N VAL A 239 11.90 -7.52 4.30
CA VAL A 239 12.51 -8.31 3.25
C VAL A 239 13.54 -7.42 2.58
N THR A 240 14.78 -7.89 2.52
CA THR A 240 15.87 -7.15 1.86
C THR A 240 16.50 -8.02 0.80
N VAL A 241 16.71 -7.45 -0.38
CA VAL A 241 17.41 -8.12 -1.48
C VAL A 241 18.88 -7.74 -1.41
N GLY A 242 19.73 -8.74 -1.17
CA GLY A 242 21.17 -8.61 -1.10
C GLY A 242 21.83 -8.28 -2.44
N ASN A 243 23.15 -8.08 -2.41
CA ASN A 243 23.96 -7.82 -3.61
C ASN A 243 24.08 -9.04 -4.52
N ASP A 244 23.88 -10.23 -3.95
CA ASP A 244 23.82 -11.52 -4.63
C ASP A 244 22.42 -11.82 -5.21
N ASN A 245 21.52 -10.83 -5.18
CA ASN A 245 20.12 -10.94 -5.59
C ASN A 245 19.30 -11.97 -4.80
N ARG A 246 19.76 -12.39 -3.61
CA ARG A 246 18.97 -13.24 -2.71
C ARG A 246 18.18 -12.39 -1.73
N ALA A 247 16.97 -12.83 -1.43
CA ALA A 247 16.14 -12.21 -0.41
C ALA A 247 16.50 -12.74 0.98
N ILE A 248 16.55 -11.85 1.97
CA ILE A 248 16.76 -12.15 3.38
C ILE A 248 15.58 -11.56 4.16
N LEU A 249 15.02 -12.35 5.07
CA LEU A 249 13.99 -11.90 5.99
C LEU A 249 14.65 -11.38 7.26
N SER A 250 14.17 -10.27 7.79
CA SER A 250 14.56 -9.81 9.12
C SER A 250 13.32 -9.54 9.96
N VAL A 251 13.32 -10.04 11.19
CA VAL A 251 12.16 -9.95 12.10
C VAL A 251 12.58 -9.28 13.39
N ALA A 252 11.76 -8.35 13.88
CA ALA A 252 11.95 -7.69 15.17
C ALA A 252 10.59 -7.46 15.84
N LEU A 253 10.59 -7.43 17.17
CA LEU A 253 9.44 -7.04 17.98
C LEU A 253 9.54 -5.54 18.32
N ASP A 254 8.50 -4.77 18.06
CA ASP A 254 8.45 -3.37 18.52
C ASP A 254 8.01 -3.30 19.99
N ARG A 255 6.94 -4.02 20.31
CA ARG A 255 6.43 -4.23 21.67
C ARG A 255 6.03 -5.69 21.81
N SER A 256 6.23 -6.29 22.98
CA SER A 256 5.77 -7.65 23.25
C SER A 256 5.23 -7.82 24.67
N ASP A 257 4.28 -8.72 24.83
CA ASP A 257 3.72 -9.17 26.11
C ASP A 257 4.30 -10.51 26.60
N SER A 258 4.97 -11.24 25.73
CA SER A 258 5.64 -12.51 26.01
C SER A 258 6.92 -12.65 25.18
N ASP A 259 7.60 -13.77 25.38
CA ASP A 259 8.61 -14.25 24.44
C ASP A 259 7.93 -14.73 23.16
N TYR A 260 8.56 -14.43 22.02
CA TYR A 260 8.12 -14.89 20.70
C TYR A 260 9.29 -15.55 20.00
N TYR A 261 8.99 -16.61 19.25
CA TYR A 261 9.95 -17.41 18.52
C TYR A 261 9.62 -17.39 17.04
N ALA A 262 10.65 -17.48 16.21
CA ALA A 262 10.51 -17.61 14.77
C ALA A 262 11.34 -18.76 14.21
N CYS A 263 10.86 -19.32 13.10
CA CYS A 263 11.60 -20.25 12.27
C CYS A 263 11.33 -19.97 10.79
N ASP A 264 12.32 -20.30 9.96
CA ASP A 264 12.22 -20.21 8.51
C ASP A 264 11.45 -21.40 7.92
N ALA A 265 11.38 -21.47 6.59
CA ALA A 265 10.56 -22.45 5.89
C ALA A 265 10.89 -23.90 6.32
N GLY A 266 9.86 -24.64 6.72
CA GLY A 266 9.98 -26.03 7.18
C GLY A 266 10.40 -26.20 8.65
N CYS A 267 10.86 -25.14 9.33
CA CYS A 267 11.21 -25.14 10.76
C CYS A 267 12.11 -26.33 11.17
N LEU A 268 13.11 -26.65 10.35
CA LEU A 268 14.04 -27.76 10.61
C LEU A 268 15.00 -27.46 11.77
N ASP A 269 15.38 -26.19 11.90
CA ASP A 269 16.25 -25.68 12.95
C ASP A 269 15.43 -25.32 14.20
N SER A 270 16.08 -25.28 15.37
CA SER A 270 15.42 -24.90 16.61
C SER A 270 14.84 -23.47 16.52
N PRO A 271 13.62 -23.23 17.04
CA PRO A 271 13.01 -21.90 17.00
C PRO A 271 13.90 -20.84 17.66
N VAL A 272 14.06 -19.71 17.00
CA VAL A 272 14.93 -18.61 17.43
C VAL A 272 14.11 -17.59 18.21
N LEU A 273 14.57 -17.24 19.41
CA LEU A 273 13.94 -16.19 20.23
C LEU A 273 14.09 -14.83 19.55
N LEU A 274 12.96 -14.13 19.38
CA LEU A 274 12.91 -12.79 18.81
C LEU A 274 13.14 -11.72 19.88
N SER A 275 13.66 -10.58 19.46
CA SER A 275 13.88 -9.41 20.33
C SER A 275 13.54 -8.11 19.60
N GLN A 276 13.88 -6.97 20.21
CA GLN A 276 13.74 -5.66 19.56
C GLN A 276 14.77 -5.42 18.46
N SER A 277 15.88 -6.18 18.46
CA SER A 277 16.83 -6.16 17.35
C SER A 277 16.38 -7.11 16.24
N TYR A 278 16.71 -6.75 14.99
CA TYR A 278 16.37 -7.56 13.84
C TYR A 278 17.19 -8.86 13.82
N THR A 279 16.47 -9.98 13.81
CA THR A 279 17.01 -11.32 13.61
C THR A 279 16.81 -11.73 12.15
N ASN A 280 17.88 -12.17 11.50
CA ASN A 280 17.84 -12.54 10.08
C ASN A 280 17.54 -14.02 9.89
N PHE A 281 16.71 -14.31 8.89
CA PHE A 281 16.35 -15.65 8.45
C PHE A 281 16.59 -15.77 6.94
N PRO A 282 17.26 -16.83 6.47
CA PRO A 282 17.38 -17.09 5.04
C PRO A 282 15.99 -17.43 4.46
N VAL A 283 15.74 -17.00 3.23
CA VAL A 283 14.54 -17.43 2.51
C VAL A 283 14.80 -18.83 1.95
N LYS A 284 13.97 -19.79 2.34
CA LYS A 284 14.04 -21.20 1.91
C LYS A 284 12.79 -21.58 1.12
N LEU A 285 12.95 -22.53 0.20
CA LEU A 285 11.89 -23.18 -0.57
C LEU A 285 11.71 -24.62 -0.07
N THR A 286 10.47 -25.04 0.05
CA THR A 286 10.08 -26.36 0.55
C THR A 286 9.31 -27.16 -0.49
N LYS A 287 9.40 -28.50 -0.45
CA LYS A 287 8.54 -29.40 -1.22
C LYS A 287 7.77 -30.35 -0.28
N PRO A 288 6.42 -30.28 -0.23
CA PRO A 288 5.54 -29.30 -0.89
C PRO A 288 5.76 -27.87 -0.36
N LEU A 289 5.28 -26.86 -1.11
CA LEU A 289 5.42 -25.46 -0.72
C LEU A 289 4.72 -25.17 0.62
N THR A 290 5.45 -24.52 1.52
CA THR A 290 4.99 -24.06 2.83
C THR A 290 5.36 -22.59 3.02
N SER A 291 4.86 -21.96 4.08
CA SER A 291 5.18 -20.56 4.41
C SER A 291 6.68 -20.41 4.67
N ILE A 292 7.22 -19.24 4.32
CA ILE A 292 8.67 -18.96 4.37
C ILE A 292 9.15 -18.51 5.75
N LEU A 293 8.21 -18.16 6.63
CA LEU A 293 8.47 -17.70 8.00
C LEU A 293 7.26 -18.01 8.86
N TYR A 294 7.52 -18.47 10.08
CA TYR A 294 6.53 -18.71 11.12
C TYR A 294 6.94 -17.95 12.39
N ILE A 295 5.97 -17.34 13.06
CA ILE A 295 6.18 -16.61 14.31
C ILE A 295 5.10 -17.03 15.31
N THR A 296 5.48 -17.39 16.53
CA THR A 296 4.52 -17.72 17.60
C THR A 296 5.11 -17.42 18.97
N SER A 297 4.25 -17.24 19.98
CA SER A 297 4.67 -17.20 21.39
C SER A 297 4.79 -18.58 22.03
N ASP A 298 4.20 -19.62 21.41
CA ASP A 298 4.22 -20.98 21.95
C ASP A 298 5.36 -21.79 21.33
N TYR A 299 6.43 -21.96 22.12
CA TYR A 299 7.60 -22.74 21.72
C TYR A 299 7.26 -24.22 21.41
N GLN A 300 6.34 -24.82 22.17
CA GLN A 300 5.96 -26.22 21.97
C GLN A 300 5.14 -26.36 20.69
N HIS A 301 4.18 -25.46 20.46
CA HIS A 301 3.43 -25.41 19.21
C HIS A 301 4.36 -25.29 17.99
N MET A 302 5.45 -24.51 18.09
CA MET A 302 6.43 -24.42 17.00
C MET A 302 7.18 -25.74 16.74
N GLN A 303 7.49 -26.50 17.79
CA GLN A 303 8.08 -27.83 17.65
C GLN A 303 7.09 -28.85 17.06
N ASP A 304 5.82 -28.76 17.46
CA ASP A 304 4.78 -29.63 16.94
C ASP A 304 4.51 -29.32 15.45
N LEU A 305 4.56 -28.04 15.08
CA LEU A 305 4.46 -27.58 13.69
C LEU A 305 5.55 -28.20 12.83
N ARG A 306 6.80 -28.29 13.31
CA ARG A 306 7.88 -28.98 12.60
C ARG A 306 7.51 -30.43 12.25
N ASN A 307 6.84 -31.15 13.14
CA ASN A 307 6.41 -32.53 12.88
C ASN A 307 5.21 -32.60 11.94
N ALA A 308 4.35 -31.58 11.93
CA ALA A 308 3.17 -31.48 11.07
C ALA A 308 3.49 -30.95 9.66
N LEU A 309 4.61 -30.24 9.48
CA LEU A 309 5.14 -29.83 8.19
C LEU A 309 5.80 -31.04 7.53
N HIS A 310 5.02 -31.81 6.77
CA HIS A 310 5.49 -33.01 6.04
C HIS A 310 6.37 -32.63 4.84
N VAL A 311 7.45 -31.90 5.09
CA VAL A 311 8.39 -31.41 4.09
C VAL A 311 9.49 -32.46 3.90
N HIS A 312 9.77 -32.80 2.64
CA HIS A 312 10.81 -33.78 2.31
C HIS A 312 12.09 -33.13 1.80
N GLU A 313 12.01 -31.89 1.33
CA GLU A 313 13.13 -31.14 0.76
C GLU A 313 13.03 -29.68 1.16
N VAL A 314 14.14 -29.12 1.66
CA VAL A 314 14.28 -27.71 2.03
C VAL A 314 15.57 -27.20 1.42
N GLU A 315 15.46 -26.26 0.49
CA GLU A 315 16.61 -25.64 -0.18
C GLU A 315 16.57 -24.12 0.03
N GLU A 316 17.72 -23.46 0.01
CA GLU A 316 17.73 -21.99 -0.03
C GLU A 316 17.11 -21.49 -1.34
N ALA A 317 16.29 -20.44 -1.25
CA ALA A 317 15.68 -19.86 -2.43
C ALA A 317 16.76 -19.34 -3.39
N PRO A 318 16.63 -19.61 -4.70
CA PRO A 318 17.61 -19.17 -5.68
C PRO A 318 17.69 -17.64 -5.73
N ALA A 319 18.85 -17.13 -6.13
CA ALA A 319 19.01 -15.72 -6.43
C ALA A 319 18.04 -15.30 -7.55
N HIS A 320 17.47 -14.10 -7.42
CA HIS A 320 16.62 -13.55 -8.46
C HIS A 320 17.41 -13.27 -9.75
N ASP A 321 16.74 -13.46 -10.88
CA ASP A 321 17.30 -13.16 -12.20
C ASP A 321 17.77 -11.69 -12.26
N HIS A 322 19.01 -11.51 -12.70
CA HIS A 322 19.62 -10.20 -12.89
C HIS A 322 18.76 -9.31 -13.80
N HIS A 323 18.08 -9.87 -14.80
CA HIS A 323 17.20 -9.10 -15.69
C HIS A 323 15.99 -8.50 -14.95
N VAL A 324 15.41 -9.27 -14.03
CA VAL A 324 14.30 -8.80 -13.19
C VAL A 324 14.81 -7.68 -12.26
N MET A 325 15.95 -7.91 -11.60
CA MET A 325 16.57 -6.89 -10.74
C MET A 325 16.88 -5.59 -11.50
N ALA A 326 17.46 -5.71 -12.69
CA ALA A 326 17.81 -4.58 -13.54
C ALA A 326 16.55 -3.80 -13.97
N LEU A 327 15.48 -4.51 -14.32
CA LEU A 327 14.20 -3.89 -14.68
C LEU A 327 13.63 -3.07 -13.52
N HIS A 328 13.63 -3.61 -12.29
CA HIS A 328 13.09 -2.87 -11.16
C HIS A 328 13.98 -1.69 -10.73
N LYS A 329 15.31 -1.83 -10.78
CA LYS A 329 16.25 -0.76 -10.40
C LYS A 329 16.39 0.35 -11.45
N HIS A 330 16.37 0.00 -12.73
CA HIS A 330 16.71 0.91 -13.83
C HIS A 330 15.57 1.16 -14.83
N GLY A 331 14.53 0.33 -14.84
CA GLY A 331 13.36 0.49 -15.72
C GLY A 331 13.52 -0.17 -17.10
N HIS A 332 14.66 -0.81 -17.36
CA HIS A 332 14.92 -1.56 -18.59
C HIS A 332 15.84 -2.75 -18.32
N GLN A 333 15.73 -3.78 -19.16
CA GLN A 333 16.47 -5.05 -19.02
C GLN A 333 17.98 -4.88 -19.18
N LEU A 334 18.43 -3.86 -19.93
CA LEU A 334 19.86 -3.63 -20.21
C LEU A 334 20.68 -3.17 -19.00
N GLY A 335 20.07 -2.93 -17.83
CA GLY A 335 20.77 -2.50 -16.61
C GLY A 335 21.38 -1.10 -16.74
N GLY A 336 21.58 -0.40 -15.63
CA GLY A 336 21.89 1.04 -15.59
C GLY A 336 23.27 1.47 -16.11
N LEU A 337 23.70 0.98 -17.28
CA LEU A 337 24.81 1.53 -18.03
C LEU A 337 24.64 3.05 -18.12
N PRO A 338 25.62 3.84 -17.64
CA PRO A 338 25.50 5.29 -17.56
C PRO A 338 25.09 5.89 -18.90
N THR A 339 24.30 6.97 -18.88
CA THR A 339 23.90 7.68 -20.11
C THR A 339 25.11 8.06 -20.98
N PHE A 340 26.25 8.37 -20.37
CA PHE A 340 27.52 8.61 -21.06
C PHE A 340 28.01 7.43 -21.92
N PHE A 341 27.78 6.18 -21.49
CA PHE A 341 28.16 5.01 -22.28
C PHE A 341 27.39 4.97 -23.60
N TRP A 342 26.07 5.20 -23.55
CA TRP A 342 25.21 5.25 -24.74
C TRP A 342 25.53 6.46 -25.63
N VAL A 343 25.81 7.61 -25.05
CA VAL A 343 26.26 8.80 -25.80
C VAL A 343 27.59 8.53 -26.50
N SER A 344 28.53 7.84 -25.85
CA SER A 344 29.81 7.43 -26.43
C SER A 344 29.65 6.46 -27.59
N ILE A 345 28.78 5.45 -27.45
CA ILE A 345 28.45 4.52 -28.55
C ILE A 345 27.85 5.28 -29.74
N CYS A 346 26.87 6.15 -29.51
CA CYS A 346 26.26 6.96 -30.57
C CYS A 346 27.32 7.85 -31.26
N PHE A 347 28.21 8.48 -30.49
CA PHE A 347 29.29 9.28 -31.05
C PHE A 347 30.23 8.44 -31.93
N LEU A 348 30.64 7.25 -31.48
CA LEU A 348 31.52 6.36 -32.23
C LEU A 348 30.86 5.88 -33.52
N ILE A 349 29.56 5.55 -33.47
CA ILE A 349 28.76 5.20 -34.65
C ILE A 349 28.77 6.38 -35.64
N ILE A 350 28.51 7.61 -35.20
CA ILE A 350 28.50 8.79 -36.07
C ILE A 350 29.88 9.01 -36.71
N VAL A 351 30.96 8.96 -35.93
CA VAL A 351 32.32 9.13 -36.44
C VAL A 351 32.68 8.05 -37.46
N PHE A 352 32.32 6.80 -37.17
CA PHE A 352 32.53 5.69 -38.10
C PHE A 352 31.79 5.89 -39.42
N HIS A 353 30.52 6.30 -39.38
CA HIS A 353 29.75 6.58 -40.59
C HIS A 353 30.28 7.79 -41.35
N MET A 354 30.74 8.85 -40.66
CA MET A 354 31.42 9.96 -41.33
C MET A 354 32.71 9.51 -42.02
N PHE A 355 33.48 8.61 -41.41
CA PHE A 355 34.69 8.06 -42.02
C PHE A 355 34.39 7.20 -43.24
N LEU A 356 33.36 6.36 -43.18
CA LEU A 356 32.84 5.60 -44.32
C LEU A 356 32.38 6.52 -45.45
N CYS A 357 31.59 7.55 -45.14
CA CYS A 357 31.16 8.54 -46.12
C CYS A 357 32.36 9.28 -46.75
N LYS A 358 33.37 9.65 -45.96
CA LYS A 358 34.60 10.27 -46.47
C LYS A 358 35.36 9.32 -47.39
N LEU A 359 35.49 8.05 -47.04
CA LEU A 359 36.14 7.04 -47.88
C LEU A 359 35.40 6.87 -49.21
N ILE A 360 34.08 6.70 -49.17
CA ILE A 360 33.25 6.57 -50.37
C ILE A 360 33.35 7.83 -51.24
N PHE A 361 33.29 9.02 -50.65
CA PHE A 361 33.41 10.28 -51.39
C PHE A 361 34.80 10.43 -52.04
N THR A 362 35.86 10.06 -51.32
CA THR A 362 37.24 10.11 -51.82
C THR A 362 37.46 9.11 -52.95
N GLU A 363 36.91 7.89 -52.86
CA GLU A 363 36.98 6.87 -53.91
C GLU A 363 36.18 7.30 -55.16
N TYR A 364 35.01 7.92 -54.96
CA TYR A 364 34.11 8.32 -56.05
C TYR A 364 34.61 9.58 -56.79
N TYR A 365 35.04 10.61 -56.07
CA TYR A 365 35.61 11.83 -56.68
C TYR A 365 37.07 11.67 -57.11
N GLY A 366 37.88 10.87 -56.41
CA GLY A 366 39.26 10.56 -56.81
C GLY A 366 39.36 9.77 -58.12
N ARG A 367 38.31 9.04 -58.50
CA ARG A 367 38.20 8.42 -59.84
C ARG A 367 37.88 9.42 -60.95
N GLN A 368 37.12 10.49 -60.68
CA GLN A 368 36.81 11.51 -61.69
C GLN A 368 38.03 12.36 -62.08
N ASP A 369 38.90 12.71 -61.11
CA ASP A 369 40.11 13.49 -61.42
C ASP A 369 41.16 12.70 -62.21
N ARG A 370 41.27 11.38 -62.00
CA ARG A 370 42.12 10.51 -62.83
C ARG A 370 41.62 10.36 -64.26
N GLN A 371 40.33 10.51 -64.53
CA GLN A 371 39.80 10.54 -65.91
C GLN A 371 39.99 11.91 -66.58
N ARG A 372 39.96 13.03 -65.83
CA ARG A 372 40.19 14.37 -66.39
C ARG A 372 41.66 14.70 -66.68
N GLY A 373 42.60 14.11 -65.94
CA GLY A 373 44.04 14.30 -66.17
C GLY A 373 44.63 13.67 -67.44
N ARG A 374 43.83 12.93 -68.23
CA ARG A 374 44.29 12.25 -69.45
C ARG A 374 43.97 12.98 -70.77
N TYR A 375 43.34 14.17 -70.70
CA TYR A 375 42.92 14.93 -71.89
C TYR A 375 43.39 16.40 -71.91
N ASN A 376 44.46 16.77 -71.22
CA ASN A 376 45.12 18.06 -71.43
C ASN A 376 46.65 17.95 -71.39
N LYS A 377 47.22 17.70 -72.56
CA LYS A 377 48.58 18.10 -72.95
C LYS A 377 48.50 18.65 -74.37
N PRO A 378 49.04 19.84 -74.64
CA PRO A 378 50.03 20.03 -75.69
C PRO A 378 51.41 19.58 -75.20
#